data_AF-W1TTX0-F1
#
_entry.id   AF-W1TTX0-F1
#
_cell.length_a   1.000
_cell.length_b   1.000
_cell.length_c   1.000
_cell.angle_alpha   90.00
_cell.angle_beta   90.00
_cell.angle_gamma   90.00
#
_symmetry.space_group_name_H-M   'P 1'
#
loop_
_entity.id
_entity.type
_entity.pdbx_description
1 polymer ?
#
loop_
_entity_poly.entity_id
_entity_poly.type
_entity_poly.pdbx_seq_one_letter_code
_entity_poly.pdbx_strand_id
1 'polypeptide(L)' 'MKILIAFTHPNPQGFNGAILKQIQTNLSEAHSVKTLDLYAEQFDPIL' A
#
# COMPACT_ATOMS: atom_id res chain seq x y z
N MET A 1 4.92 16.00 0.72
CA MET A 1 4.86 15.54 2.13
C MET A 1 5.39 14.11 2.22
N LYS A 2 5.54 13.55 3.43
CA LYS A 2 5.83 12.12 3.63
C LYS A 2 4.51 11.36 3.76
N ILE A 3 4.31 10.34 2.94
CA ILE A 3 3.08 9.53 2.89
C ILE A 3 3.46 8.07 3.09
N LEU A 4 2.79 7.39 4.02
CA LEU A 4 2.85 5.94 4.18
C LEU A 4 1.49 5.36 3.79
N ILE A 5 1.49 4.47 2.79
CA ILE A 5 0.32 3.68 2.42
C ILE A 5 0.43 2.35 3.15
N ALA A 6 -0.42 2.12 4.16
CA ALA A 6 -0.58 0.81 4.78
C ALA A 6 -1.59 0.00 3.95
N PHE A 7 -1.11 -1.02 3.25
CA PHE A 7 -1.93 -1.89 2.41
C PHE A 7 -2.15 -3.24 3.10
N THR A 8 -3.41 -3.67 3.18
CA THR A 8 -3.81 -4.83 3.97
C THR A 8 -4.82 -5.67 3.19
N HIS A 9 -4.37 -6.35 2.13
CA HIS A 9 -5.22 -7.27 1.38
C HIS A 9 -4.43 -8.49 0.87
N PRO A 10 -4.90 -9.74 1.08
CA PRO A 10 -4.13 -10.94 0.74
C PRO A 10 -4.03 -11.19 -0.77
N ASN A 11 -4.99 -10.69 -1.55
CA ASN A 11 -5.00 -10.85 -3.00
C ASN A 11 -4.57 -9.52 -3.69
N PRO A 12 -3.34 -9.43 -4.21
CA PRO A 12 -2.84 -8.22 -4.87
C PRO A 12 -3.45 -7.96 -6.25
N GLN A 13 -4.14 -8.95 -6.84
CA GLN A 13 -4.82 -8.81 -8.13
C GLN A 13 -6.31 -8.48 -7.98
N GLY A 14 -6.82 -8.42 -6.73
CA GLY A 14 -8.20 -8.05 -6.43
C GLY A 14 -8.45 -6.54 -6.54
N PHE A 15 -9.68 -6.14 -6.25
CA PHE A 15 -10.11 -4.73 -6.32
C PHE A 15 -9.26 -3.80 -5.45
N ASN A 16 -8.90 -4.22 -4.23
CA ASN A 16 -8.01 -3.46 -3.36
C ASN A 16 -6.62 -3.26 -3.97
N GLY A 17 -6.08 -4.25 -4.68
CA GLY A 17 -4.82 -4.11 -5.42
C GLY A 17 -4.94 -3.09 -6.56
N ALA A 18 -6.08 -3.05 -7.25
CA ALA A 18 -6.34 -2.04 -8.27
C ALA A 18 -6.45 -0.62 -7.67
N ILE A 19 -7.07 -0.47 -6.50
CA ILE A 19 -7.09 0.80 -5.75
C ILE A 19 -5.67 1.24 -5.38
N LEU A 20 -4.85 0.34 -4.81
CA LEU A 20 -3.45 0.63 -4.47
C LEU A 20 -2.69 1.15 -5.69
N LYS A 21 -2.84 0.48 -6.83
CA LYS A 21 -2.23 0.90 -8.10
C LYS A 21 -2.67 2.31 -8.49
N GLN A 22 -3.97 2.60 -8.43
CA GLN A 22 -4.49 3.92 -8.78
C GLN A 22 -3.94 5.01 -7.85
N ILE A 23 -3.80 4.73 -6.55
CA ILE A 23 -3.21 5.68 -5.60
C ILE A 23 -1.74 5.93 -5.93
N GLN A 24 -0.95 4.86 -6.11
CA GLN A 24 0.49 4.96 -6.39
C GLN A 24 0.79 5.70 -7.69
N THR A 25 -0.06 5.57 -8.71
CA THR A 25 0.14 6.22 -10.02
C THR A 25 -0.33 7.67 -10.08
N ASN A 26 -1.18 8.13 -9.16
CA ASN A 26 -1.79 9.47 -9.22
C ASN A 26 -1.34 10.41 -8.10
N LEU A 27 -0.57 9.93 -7.12
CA LEU A 27 0.07 10.82 -6.15
C LEU A 27 1.13 11.69 -6.85
N SER A 28 1.19 12.96 -6.47
CA SER A 28 2.20 13.88 -6.98
C SER A 28 3.61 13.38 -6.68
N GLU A 29 4.51 13.44 -7.66
CA GLU A 29 5.93 13.11 -7.51
C GLU A 29 6.66 14.02 -6.49
N ALA A 30 6.08 15.17 -6.13
CA ALA A 30 6.59 16.03 -5.07
C ALA A 30 6.43 15.42 -3.66
N HIS A 31 5.79 14.26 -3.53
CA HIS A 31 5.63 13.54 -2.27
C HIS A 31 6.63 12.39 -2.15
N SER A 32 7.15 12.17 -0.94
CA SER A 32 7.90 10.96 -0.62
C SER A 32 6.90 9.91 -0.15
N VAL A 33 6.65 8.90 -0.98
CA VAL A 33 5.64 7.87 -0.75
C VAL A 33 6.34 6.54 -0.46
N LYS A 34 5.90 5.85 0.59
CA LYS A 34 6.24 4.45 0.86
C LYS A 34 4.96 3.63 0.96
N THR A 35 5.00 2.39 0.50
CA THR A 35 3.93 1.41 0.72
C THR A 35 4.44 0.34 1.68
N LEU A 36 3.67 0.07 2.73
CA LEU A 36 3.85 -1.06 3.63
C LEU A 36 2.72 -2.04 3.34
N ASP A 37 3.04 -3.16 2.68
CA ASP A 37 2.09 -4.24 2.41
C ASP A 37 2.19 -5.28 3.54
N LEU A 38 1.22 -5.29 4.43
CA LEU A 38 1.26 -6.13 5.63
C LEU A 38 1.19 -7.64 5.31
N TYR A 39 0.51 -8.02 4.23
CA TYR A 39 0.46 -9.43 3.82
C TYR A 39 1.76 -9.87 3.16
N ALA A 40 2.35 -9.02 2.31
CA ALA A 40 3.65 -9.31 1.70
C ALA A 40 4.79 -9.36 2.73
N GLU A 41 4.73 -8.49 3.75
CA GLU A 41 5.70 -8.44 4.85
C GLU A 41 5.48 -9.53 5.90
N GLN A 42 4.44 -10.36 5.77
CA GLN A 42 4.07 -11.37 6.77
C GLN A 42 3.98 -10.78 8.18
N PHE A 43 3.39 -9.60 8.29
CA PHE A 43 3.27 -8.87 9.54
C PHE A 43 2.59 -9.73 10.61
N ASP A 44 3.22 -9.88 11.78
CA ASP A 44 2.62 -10.52 12.94
C ASP A 44 1.61 -9.57 13.60
N PRO A 45 0.30 -9.85 13.53
CA PRO A 45 -0.71 -8.97 14.08
C PRO A 45 -0.96 -9.22 15.58
N ILE A 46 -0.31 -10.21 16.20
CA ILE A 46 -0.52 -10.56 17.61
C ILE A 46 0.45 -9.73 18.46
N LEU A 47 -0.11 -9.05 19.47
CA LEU A 47 0.64 -8.20 20.41
C LEU A 47 1.05 -8.97 21.67
#